data_AF-A0A2E5BUW3-F1
#
_entry.id   AF-A0A2E5BUW3-F1
#
_cell.length_a   1.000
_cell.length_b   1.000
_cell.length_c   1.000
_cell.angle_alpha   90.00
_cell.angle_beta   90.00
_cell.angle_gamma   90.00
#
_symmetry.space_group_name_H-M   'P 1'
#
loop_
_entity.id
_entity.type
_entity.pdbx_description
1 polymer ?
#
loop_
_entity_poly.entity_id
_entity_poly.type
_entity_poly.pdbx_seq_one_letter_code
_entity_poly.pdbx_strand_id
1 'polypeptide(L)'
;MLFSTHWVFAIGRKLPLSPTGLGLRQLPVNKVIGPVSAWISVRRQHVCVGAVLLFGLCFWGGVLPAQGETVAVVPPPDTAICERLTADTRWRVTEIVDGDTVLLDNGREVRLVGLQAPKLALGRRHFQEWPLATEARDALGELVNGQAVTLYFGGREEDRHGRILAHLFLDDGRWVQGEMLAQGLARVYSFPDNRACIADMLAKEREARDQGFGIWSLAYYAIRAASPPEALLTLEDSFQLVEGRVREVARVRNRVFLNFGENWRDDFTLVISGPDRRRFPADMESWVGRDVRVRGWIDAYNGPEIRLTHPEQLEWLGDTSSF
;
A
#
# COMPACT_ATOMS: atom_id res chain seq x y z
N MET A 1 -15.94 -44.31 -45.36
CA MET A 1 -17.29 -44.79 -45.00
C MET A 1 -17.79 -44.01 -43.80
N LEU A 2 -18.94 -43.36 -43.98
CA LEU A 2 -19.98 -43.01 -42.99
C LEU A 2 -19.58 -42.02 -41.87
N PHE A 3 -19.92 -40.73 -42.01
CA PHE A 3 -21.24 -40.08 -41.86
C PHE A 3 -21.84 -40.18 -40.46
N SER A 4 -22.06 -39.02 -39.82
CA SER A 4 -23.41 -38.44 -39.58
C SER A 4 -23.27 -37.25 -38.60
N THR A 5 -23.49 -35.98 -38.97
CA THR A 5 -24.77 -35.21 -39.10
C THR A 5 -25.63 -35.23 -37.83
N HIS A 6 -26.05 -34.12 -37.19
CA HIS A 6 -26.95 -33.02 -37.64
C HIS A 6 -26.76 -31.80 -36.68
N TRP A 7 -26.70 -30.52 -37.10
CA TRP A 7 -27.67 -29.61 -37.75
C TRP A 7 -28.84 -29.09 -36.89
N VAL A 8 -29.00 -27.74 -36.88
CA VAL A 8 -30.21 -26.89 -37.00
C VAL A 8 -30.02 -25.60 -36.17
N PHE A 9 -29.68 -24.44 -36.77
CA PHE A 9 -30.52 -23.40 -37.42
C PHE A 9 -31.61 -22.74 -36.55
N ALA A 10 -31.48 -21.43 -36.32
CA ALA A 10 -32.61 -20.52 -36.20
C ALA A 10 -32.22 -19.10 -36.65
N ILE A 11 -32.87 -18.65 -37.73
CA ILE A 11 -32.82 -17.32 -38.32
C ILE A 11 -33.96 -16.47 -37.73
N GLY A 12 -33.66 -15.24 -37.31
CA GLY A 12 -34.33 -14.06 -37.86
C GLY A 12 -35.40 -13.31 -37.05
N ARG A 13 -35.31 -11.97 -37.20
CA ARG A 13 -36.32 -10.89 -37.06
C ARG A 13 -36.53 -10.39 -35.62
N LYS A 14 -36.59 -9.08 -35.31
CA LYS A 14 -36.99 -7.87 -36.06
C LYS A 14 -36.47 -6.61 -35.33
N LEU A 15 -36.00 -5.61 -36.09
CA LEU A 15 -35.98 -4.19 -35.68
C LEU A 15 -37.40 -3.60 -35.79
N PRO A 16 -37.68 -2.52 -35.05
CA PRO A 16 -38.05 -1.29 -35.74
C PRO A 16 -37.26 -0.06 -35.26
N LEU A 17 -36.97 0.82 -36.22
CA LEU A 17 -36.48 2.18 -36.04
C LEU A 17 -37.67 3.17 -35.97
N SER A 18 -37.36 4.36 -35.43
CA SER A 18 -37.91 5.70 -35.77
C SER A 18 -38.84 6.36 -34.71
N PRO A 19 -39.05 7.70 -34.73
CA PRO A 19 -38.12 8.77 -34.35
C PRO A 19 -38.82 9.84 -33.47
N THR A 20 -38.24 11.06 -33.37
CA THR A 20 -38.73 12.30 -32.72
C THR A 20 -38.55 12.36 -31.19
N GLY A 21 -38.09 13.44 -30.56
CA GLY A 21 -37.75 14.79 -31.00
C GLY A 21 -37.89 15.75 -29.81
N LEU A 22 -37.08 16.82 -29.81
CA LEU A 22 -37.15 18.04 -28.98
C LEU A 22 -36.72 17.97 -27.50
N GLY A 23 -35.79 18.88 -27.15
CA GLY A 23 -35.57 19.25 -25.76
C GLY A 23 -34.30 20.01 -25.41
N LEU A 24 -33.66 20.75 -26.33
CA LEU A 24 -32.64 21.74 -25.96
C LEU A 24 -33.29 22.84 -25.13
N ARG A 25 -32.94 22.94 -23.84
CA ARG A 25 -33.09 24.17 -23.05
C ARG A 25 -31.71 24.63 -22.61
N GLN A 26 -31.31 25.76 -23.19
CA GLN A 26 -30.20 26.57 -22.72
C GLN A 26 -30.64 27.49 -21.57
N LEU A 27 -29.60 27.98 -20.88
CA LEU A 27 -29.44 29.23 -20.11
C LEU A 27 -29.67 29.17 -18.60
N PRO A 28 -28.99 30.01 -17.77
CA PRO A 28 -28.00 31.05 -18.12
C PRO A 28 -26.67 30.99 -17.35
N VAL A 29 -25.70 31.68 -17.98
CA VAL A 29 -24.45 32.21 -17.44
C VAL A 29 -24.72 33.35 -16.46
N ASN A 30 -24.08 33.32 -15.28
CA ASN A 30 -23.46 34.45 -14.57
C ASN A 30 -23.25 34.08 -13.09
N LYS A 31 -22.02 34.13 -12.55
CA LYS A 31 -21.37 35.37 -12.10
C LYS A 31 -20.00 35.04 -11.49
N VAL A 32 -19.01 35.75 -12.00
CA VAL A 32 -17.67 35.93 -11.43
C VAL A 32 -17.79 36.70 -10.11
N ILE A 33 -17.14 36.21 -9.04
CA ILE A 33 -16.65 37.03 -7.92
C ILE A 33 -15.28 36.46 -7.51
N GLY A 34 -14.30 37.36 -7.36
CA GLY A 34 -12.87 37.08 -7.31
C GLY A 34 -12.34 36.60 -5.96
N PRO A 35 -11.00 36.54 -5.81
CA PRO A 35 -10.33 35.85 -4.72
C PRO A 35 -10.30 36.69 -3.44
N VAL A 36 -10.60 36.06 -2.30
CA VAL A 36 -10.39 36.68 -0.98
C VAL A 36 -8.96 36.40 -0.54
N SER A 37 -8.18 37.47 -0.50
CA SER A 37 -6.77 37.49 -0.14
C SER A 37 -6.57 37.43 1.38
N ALA A 38 -5.50 36.72 1.75
CA ALA A 38 -4.72 36.74 2.98
C ALA A 38 -4.97 37.89 3.98
N TRP A 39 -5.23 37.49 5.24
CA TRP A 39 -5.01 38.33 6.42
C TRP A 39 -3.75 37.86 7.14
N ILE A 40 -2.64 38.56 6.91
CA ILE A 40 -1.43 38.48 7.74
C ILE A 40 -1.57 39.55 8.82
N SER A 41 -1.80 39.14 10.07
CA SER A 41 -1.74 40.02 11.24
C SER A 41 -0.28 40.19 11.64
N VAL A 42 0.33 41.30 11.25
CA VAL A 42 1.65 41.72 11.74
C VAL A 42 1.45 42.40 13.09
N ARG A 43 1.87 41.72 14.17
CA ARG A 43 1.90 42.27 15.52
C ARG A 43 3.12 43.19 15.66
N ARG A 44 2.86 44.50 15.72
CA ARG A 44 3.82 45.56 16.08
C ARG A 44 4.37 45.26 17.49
N GLN A 45 5.67 45.03 17.62
CA GLN A 45 6.35 45.04 18.92
C GLN A 45 7.25 46.28 19.02
N HIS A 46 7.24 46.82 20.23
CA HIS A 46 7.72 48.14 20.61
C HIS A 46 9.24 48.25 20.55
N VAL A 47 9.69 49.42 20.10
CA VAL A 47 11.04 49.93 20.19
C VAL A 47 11.39 50.17 21.67
N CYS A 48 12.41 49.48 22.18
CA CYS A 48 13.11 49.86 23.40
C CYS A 48 14.51 50.37 23.03
N VAL A 49 14.68 51.69 23.11
CA VAL A 49 15.99 52.36 23.09
C VAL A 49 16.58 52.25 24.49
N GLY A 50 17.64 51.46 24.65
CA GLY A 50 18.38 51.29 25.89
C GLY A 50 19.85 51.65 25.71
N ALA A 51 20.22 52.77 26.32
CA ALA A 51 21.53 53.40 26.51
C ALA A 51 22.81 52.57 26.24
N VAL A 52 23.68 53.19 25.44
CA VAL A 52 25.11 52.90 25.28
C VAL A 52 25.85 53.26 26.57
N LEU A 53 26.59 52.30 27.14
CA LEU A 53 27.68 52.55 28.08
C LEU A 53 28.96 51.95 27.50
N LEU A 54 29.87 52.85 27.09
CA LEU A 54 31.23 52.55 26.67
C LEU A 54 32.08 52.19 27.89
N PHE A 55 32.45 50.91 28.02
CA PHE A 55 33.58 50.49 28.83
C PHE A 55 34.68 49.98 27.91
N GLY A 56 35.77 50.77 27.83
CA GLY A 56 36.99 50.35 27.18
C GLY A 56 37.68 49.28 28.02
N LEU A 57 38.03 48.17 27.37
CA LEU A 57 38.96 47.17 27.88
C LEU A 57 39.83 46.69 26.72
N CYS A 58 41.12 46.99 26.83
CA CYS A 58 42.19 46.39 26.05
C CYS A 58 42.12 44.87 26.22
N PHE A 59 42.01 44.11 25.13
CA PHE A 59 42.28 42.68 25.15
C PHE A 59 43.18 42.28 23.98
N TRP A 60 44.28 41.65 24.37
CA TRP A 60 45.34 41.07 23.56
C TRP A 60 44.82 40.22 22.40
N GLY A 61 45.51 40.32 21.26
CA GLY A 61 45.35 39.42 20.14
C GLY A 61 45.71 37.97 20.52
N GLY A 62 44.69 37.14 20.66
CA GLY A 62 44.78 35.69 20.60
C GLY A 62 43.83 35.20 19.53
N VAL A 63 44.38 34.63 18.45
CA VAL A 63 43.58 33.91 17.45
C VAL A 63 43.06 32.65 18.14
N LEU A 64 41.81 32.70 18.59
CA LEU A 64 41.08 31.53 19.05
C LEU A 64 40.77 30.65 17.84
N PRO A 65 41.06 29.33 17.86
CA PRO A 65 40.54 28.45 16.85
C PRO A 65 39.02 28.47 16.96
N ALA A 66 38.34 28.75 15.84
CA ALA A 66 36.90 28.59 15.74
C ALA A 66 36.56 27.15 16.12
N GLN A 67 35.92 26.96 17.28
CA GLN A 67 35.34 25.68 17.63
C GLN A 67 34.20 25.47 16.64
N GLY A 68 34.38 24.53 15.72
CA GLY A 68 33.29 24.10 14.86
C GLY A 68 32.17 23.59 15.76
N GLU A 69 31.03 24.28 15.74
CA GLU A 69 29.81 23.76 16.32
C GLU A 69 29.53 22.42 15.63
N THR A 70 29.75 21.32 16.35
CA THR A 70 29.17 20.04 16.00
C THR A 70 27.67 20.21 16.16
N VAL A 71 26.99 20.60 15.08
CA VAL A 71 25.54 20.48 15.00
C VAL A 71 25.25 19.01 15.16
N ALA A 72 24.69 18.62 16.31
CA ALA A 72 24.15 17.29 16.48
C ALA A 72 23.11 17.11 15.38
N VAL A 73 23.40 16.24 14.42
CA VAL A 73 22.42 15.79 13.45
C VAL A 73 21.37 15.05 14.27
N VAL A 74 20.25 15.73 14.57
CA VAL A 74 19.07 15.07 15.11
C VAL A 74 18.65 14.08 14.02
N PRO A 75 18.73 12.76 14.27
CA PRO A 75 18.32 11.81 13.26
C PRO A 75 16.84 12.07 12.94
N PRO A 76 16.44 12.03 11.67
CA PRO A 76 15.04 12.25 11.32
C PRO A 76 14.14 11.27 12.09
N PRO A 77 12.91 11.68 12.44
CA PRO A 77 11.99 10.91 13.30
C PRO A 77 11.62 9.52 12.76
N ASP A 78 12.02 9.19 11.53
CA ASP A 78 11.82 7.90 10.87
C ASP A 78 12.94 6.87 11.14
N THR A 79 13.97 7.21 11.91
CA THR A 79 15.09 6.28 12.20
C THR A 79 14.73 5.14 13.17
N ALA A 80 13.55 5.16 13.79
CA ALA A 80 13.00 4.03 14.55
C ALA A 80 12.12 3.10 13.69
N ILE A 81 11.85 3.47 12.44
CA ILE A 81 11.09 2.62 11.52
C ILE A 81 11.99 1.44 11.14
N CYS A 82 11.46 0.23 11.21
CA CYS A 82 12.17 -0.96 10.78
C CYS A 82 13.49 -1.28 11.52
N GLU A 83 13.51 -1.30 12.86
CA GLU A 83 14.71 -1.58 13.69
C GLU A 83 15.52 -2.86 13.37
N ARG A 84 14.99 -3.75 12.52
CA ARG A 84 15.58 -5.06 12.19
C ARG A 84 16.11 -5.17 10.76
N LEU A 85 16.37 -4.04 10.10
CA LEU A 85 16.95 -4.07 8.76
C LEU A 85 18.48 -4.04 8.79
N THR A 86 19.09 -4.84 7.91
CA THR A 86 20.52 -4.82 7.65
C THR A 86 20.77 -3.97 6.40
N ALA A 87 21.59 -2.92 6.54
CA ALA A 87 22.01 -2.10 5.41
C ALA A 87 23.01 -2.84 4.52
N ASP A 88 22.90 -2.62 3.21
CA ASP A 88 23.91 -3.01 2.21
C ASP A 88 24.47 -1.76 1.51
N THR A 89 24.95 -1.94 0.29
CA THR A 89 25.63 -0.98 -0.55
C THR A 89 24.63 -0.01 -1.17
N ARG A 90 25.13 1.20 -1.43
CA ARG A 90 24.42 2.28 -2.09
C ARG A 90 24.49 2.13 -3.61
N TRP A 91 23.36 2.30 -4.29
CA TRP A 91 23.23 2.16 -5.74
C TRP A 91 22.47 3.34 -6.34
N ARG A 92 22.70 3.65 -7.62
CA ARG A 92 21.89 4.64 -8.33
C ARG A 92 20.72 3.96 -9.01
N VAL A 93 19.52 4.53 -8.88
CA VAL A 93 18.36 4.11 -9.67
C VAL A 93 18.44 4.73 -11.07
N THR A 94 18.32 3.89 -12.09
CA THR A 94 18.42 4.27 -13.50
C THR A 94 17.10 4.21 -14.25
N GLU A 95 16.17 3.38 -13.80
CA GLU A 95 14.86 3.21 -14.41
C GLU A 95 13.80 2.84 -13.37
N ILE A 96 12.54 3.22 -13.64
CA ILE A 96 11.37 2.82 -12.87
C ILE A 96 10.53 1.88 -13.74
N VAL A 97 10.44 0.61 -13.33
CA VAL A 97 9.77 -0.43 -14.11
C VAL A 97 8.25 -0.34 -13.89
N ASP A 98 7.82 -0.31 -12.63
CA ASP A 98 6.43 -0.08 -12.21
C ASP A 98 6.41 0.56 -10.81
N GLY A 99 5.22 0.75 -10.21
CA GLY A 99 5.07 1.43 -8.91
C GLY A 99 5.70 0.72 -7.71
N ASP A 100 6.35 -0.43 -7.88
CA ASP A 100 7.06 -1.13 -6.80
C ASP A 100 8.32 -1.89 -7.27
N THR A 101 8.88 -1.51 -8.42
CA THR A 101 10.08 -2.12 -9.01
C THR A 101 10.97 -1.07 -9.68
N VAL A 102 12.27 -1.08 -9.39
CA VAL A 102 13.27 -0.17 -9.97
C VAL A 102 14.46 -0.94 -10.56
N LEU A 103 15.17 -0.33 -11.51
CA LEU A 103 16.43 -0.82 -12.04
C LEU A 103 17.59 0.01 -11.48
N LEU A 104 18.68 -0.67 -11.10
CA LEU A 104 19.91 -0.05 -10.61
C LEU A 104 20.94 0.14 -11.73
N ASP A 105 21.96 0.96 -11.48
CA ASP A 105 23.09 1.21 -12.39
C ASP A 105 23.98 -0.02 -12.66
N ASN A 106 23.91 -1.05 -11.82
CA ASN A 106 24.50 -2.36 -12.10
C ASN A 106 23.62 -3.29 -12.95
N GLY A 107 22.46 -2.81 -13.42
CA GLY A 107 21.50 -3.56 -14.23
C GLY A 107 20.64 -4.55 -13.47
N ARG A 108 20.67 -4.56 -12.13
CA ARG A 108 19.82 -5.42 -11.30
C ARG A 108 18.49 -4.75 -11.00
N GLU A 109 17.42 -5.53 -11.04
CA GLU A 109 16.09 -5.10 -10.59
C GLU A 109 15.95 -5.25 -9.07
N VAL A 110 15.34 -4.24 -8.45
CA VAL A 110 14.91 -4.28 -7.05
C VAL A 110 13.39 -4.22 -7.00
N ARG A 111 12.79 -5.23 -6.39
CA ARG A 111 11.39 -5.26 -6.00
C ARG A 111 11.27 -4.72 -4.58
N LEU A 112 10.50 -3.64 -4.43
CA LEU A 112 10.21 -3.01 -3.14
C LEU A 112 9.35 -3.97 -2.31
N VAL A 113 9.99 -4.74 -1.44
CA VAL A 113 9.34 -5.82 -0.70
C VAL A 113 8.30 -5.25 0.27
N GLY A 114 7.20 -6.00 0.46
CA GLY A 114 6.07 -5.59 1.28
C GLY A 114 5.04 -4.71 0.55
N LEU A 115 5.28 -4.28 -0.70
CA LEU A 115 4.34 -3.48 -1.48
C LEU A 115 3.66 -4.27 -2.59
N GLN A 116 2.40 -3.91 -2.86
CA GLN A 116 1.72 -4.18 -4.11
C GLN A 116 1.14 -2.86 -4.66
N ALA A 117 1.89 -2.26 -5.57
CA ALA A 117 1.43 -1.10 -6.33
C ALA A 117 0.50 -1.53 -7.47
N PRO A 118 -0.37 -0.63 -7.95
CA PRO A 118 -1.14 -0.82 -9.18
C PRO A 118 -0.26 -1.24 -10.36
N LYS A 119 -0.71 -2.24 -11.13
CA LYS A 119 0.11 -2.91 -12.14
C LYS A 119 -0.10 -2.40 -13.55
N LEU A 120 1.00 -2.03 -14.18
CA LEU A 120 1.11 -1.73 -15.60
C LEU A 120 1.01 -3.02 -16.43
N ALA A 121 0.61 -2.88 -17.70
CA ALA A 121 0.52 -4.02 -18.60
C ALA A 121 1.88 -4.63 -18.98
N LEU A 122 2.94 -3.80 -19.09
CA LEU A 122 4.32 -4.22 -19.40
C LEU A 122 4.39 -5.25 -20.57
N GLY A 123 3.66 -4.98 -21.65
CA GLY A 123 3.64 -5.83 -22.85
C GLY A 123 2.87 -7.16 -22.72
N ARG A 124 2.23 -7.44 -21.59
CA ARG A 124 1.41 -8.64 -21.39
C ARG A 124 0.12 -8.52 -22.19
N ARG A 125 -0.11 -9.48 -23.09
CA ARG A 125 -1.36 -9.56 -23.86
C ARG A 125 -2.53 -9.80 -22.92
N HIS A 126 -3.62 -9.06 -23.14
CA HIS A 126 -4.87 -9.15 -22.37
C HIS A 126 -4.75 -8.81 -20.88
N PHE A 127 -3.65 -8.18 -20.44
CA PHE A 127 -3.56 -7.65 -19.10
C PHE A 127 -4.15 -6.24 -19.07
N GLN A 128 -5.24 -6.07 -18.32
CA GLN A 128 -5.79 -4.75 -18.07
C GLN A 128 -4.93 -4.04 -17.02
N GLU A 129 -4.41 -2.87 -17.39
CA GLU A 129 -3.72 -1.99 -16.44
C GLU A 129 -4.64 -1.64 -15.28
N TRP A 130 -4.10 -1.71 -14.06
CA TRP A 130 -4.87 -1.40 -12.86
C TRP A 130 -5.01 0.12 -12.70
N PRO A 131 -6.13 0.63 -12.20
CA PRO A 131 -6.29 2.07 -11.98
C PRO A 131 -5.17 2.65 -11.10
N LEU A 132 -4.60 3.79 -11.50
CA LEU A 132 -3.44 4.45 -10.86
C LEU A 132 -2.07 3.77 -11.06
N ALA A 133 -1.91 2.86 -12.02
CA ALA A 133 -0.61 2.20 -12.29
C ALA A 133 0.46 3.15 -12.85
N THR A 134 0.09 4.05 -13.75
CA THR A 134 1.03 5.06 -14.27
C THR A 134 1.40 6.05 -13.17
N GLU A 135 0.43 6.50 -12.40
CA GLU A 135 0.60 7.44 -11.28
C GLU A 135 1.49 6.86 -10.18
N ALA A 136 1.33 5.58 -9.84
CA ALA A 136 2.20 4.90 -8.88
C ALA A 136 3.64 4.78 -9.39
N ARG A 137 3.86 4.48 -10.69
CA ARG A 137 5.19 4.47 -11.30
C ARG A 137 5.81 5.87 -11.25
N ASP A 138 5.05 6.89 -11.64
CA ASP A 138 5.56 8.26 -11.74
C ASP A 138 5.91 8.82 -10.37
N ALA A 139 5.10 8.59 -9.35
CA ALA A 139 5.40 8.97 -7.97
C ALA A 139 6.66 8.28 -7.43
N LEU A 140 6.85 6.98 -7.72
CA LEU A 140 8.10 6.31 -7.38
C LEU A 140 9.28 6.95 -8.12
N GLY A 141 9.11 7.33 -9.38
CA GLY A 141 10.11 8.04 -10.16
C GLY A 141 10.48 9.41 -9.61
N GLU A 142 9.51 10.19 -9.15
CA GLU A 142 9.76 11.48 -8.49
C GLU A 142 10.58 11.33 -7.22
N LEU A 143 10.43 10.21 -6.50
CA LEU A 143 11.19 9.92 -5.29
C LEU A 143 12.62 9.49 -5.60
N VAL A 144 12.82 8.57 -6.55
CA VAL A 144 14.10 7.85 -6.66
C VAL A 144 14.80 7.92 -8.01
N ASN A 145 14.17 8.39 -9.09
CA ASN A 145 14.80 8.34 -10.42
C ASN A 145 16.07 9.20 -10.48
N GLY A 146 17.19 8.60 -10.89
CA GLY A 146 18.50 9.24 -10.90
C GLY A 146 19.10 9.49 -9.51
N GLN A 147 18.36 9.20 -8.43
CA GLN A 147 18.85 9.32 -7.06
C GLN A 147 19.67 8.09 -6.69
N ALA A 148 20.50 8.24 -5.66
CA ALA A 148 21.15 7.11 -5.03
C ALA A 148 20.35 6.67 -3.81
N VAL A 149 20.17 5.36 -3.69
CA VAL A 149 19.39 4.70 -2.64
C VAL A 149 20.28 3.70 -1.91
N THR A 150 20.01 3.51 -0.63
CA THR A 150 20.60 2.42 0.15
C THR A 150 19.61 1.28 0.26
N LEU A 151 20.05 0.06 -0.03
CA LEU A 151 19.24 -1.14 0.11
C LEU A 151 19.29 -1.64 1.56
N TYR A 152 18.13 -2.05 2.06
CA TYR A 152 17.98 -2.60 3.40
C TYR A 152 17.21 -3.92 3.36
N PHE A 153 17.71 -4.92 4.07
CA PHE A 153 17.20 -6.29 4.04
C PHE A 153 16.63 -6.71 5.40
N GLY A 154 15.47 -7.37 5.38
CA GLY A 154 14.76 -7.83 6.59
C GLY A 154 14.30 -9.28 6.53
N GLY A 155 14.77 -10.05 5.55
CA GLY A 155 14.34 -11.40 5.26
C GLY A 155 15.06 -11.96 4.04
N ARG A 156 14.36 -12.73 3.21
CA ARG A 156 14.90 -13.20 1.93
C ARG A 156 15.29 -12.02 1.04
N GLU A 157 16.53 -12.04 0.51
CA GLU A 157 17.12 -10.92 -0.25
C GLU A 157 16.92 -11.02 -1.77
N GLU A 158 16.63 -12.22 -2.29
CA GLU A 158 16.41 -12.42 -3.73
C GLU A 158 15.25 -13.35 -4.00
N ASP A 159 14.41 -13.03 -4.98
CA ASP A 159 13.34 -13.92 -5.41
C ASP A 159 13.82 -14.99 -6.41
N ARG A 160 12.91 -15.89 -6.82
CA ARG A 160 13.20 -16.95 -7.80
C ARG A 160 13.54 -16.44 -9.21
N HIS A 161 13.30 -15.16 -9.49
CA HIS A 161 13.58 -14.50 -10.76
C HIS A 161 14.90 -13.71 -10.71
N GLY A 162 15.62 -13.73 -9.58
CA GLY A 162 16.89 -13.02 -9.39
C GLY A 162 16.74 -11.54 -9.07
N ARG A 163 15.51 -11.06 -8.79
CA ARG A 163 15.28 -9.69 -8.36
C ARG A 163 15.64 -9.54 -6.90
N ILE A 164 16.28 -8.42 -6.56
CA ILE A 164 16.59 -8.06 -5.19
C ILE A 164 15.28 -7.71 -4.46
N LEU A 165 15.10 -8.21 -3.25
CA LEU A 165 13.98 -7.91 -2.36
C LEU A 165 14.47 -7.00 -1.24
N ALA A 166 14.25 -5.70 -1.38
CA ALA A 166 14.81 -4.73 -0.44
C ALA A 166 13.82 -3.62 -0.06
N HIS A 167 14.11 -2.99 1.07
CA HIS A 167 13.65 -1.67 1.41
C HIS A 167 14.62 -0.61 0.88
N LEU A 168 14.10 0.49 0.36
CA LEU A 168 14.89 1.59 -0.18
C LEU A 168 14.82 2.79 0.75
N PHE A 169 15.99 3.32 1.09
CA PHE A 169 16.12 4.56 1.83
C PHE A 169 16.92 5.58 1.02
N LEU A 170 16.45 6.82 1.02
CA LEU A 170 17.15 7.98 0.48
C LEU A 170 18.18 8.51 1.49
N ASP A 171 19.12 9.32 1.02
CA ASP A 171 20.16 9.95 1.85
C ASP A 171 19.61 10.85 2.95
N ASP A 172 18.45 11.45 2.71
CA ASP A 172 17.74 12.31 3.68
C ASP A 172 16.98 11.49 4.75
N GLY A 173 17.08 10.16 4.70
CA GLY A 173 16.46 9.23 5.63
C GLY A 173 15.03 8.83 5.28
N ARG A 174 14.45 9.37 4.19
CA ARG A 174 13.09 8.97 3.78
C ARG A 174 13.06 7.51 3.34
N TRP A 175 12.07 6.79 3.86
CA TRP A 175 11.78 5.41 3.49
C TRP A 175 10.81 5.35 2.33
N VAL A 176 11.27 4.90 1.16
CA VAL A 176 10.52 4.97 -0.10
C VAL A 176 9.21 4.19 -0.05
N GLN A 177 9.19 2.98 0.53
CA GLN A 177 7.92 2.25 0.63
C GLN A 177 6.93 2.92 1.59
N GLY A 178 7.44 3.57 2.63
CA GLY A 178 6.61 4.37 3.53
C GLY A 178 5.95 5.53 2.80
N GLU A 179 6.70 6.25 1.96
CA GLU A 179 6.17 7.34 1.13
C GLU A 179 5.08 6.85 0.16
N MET A 180 5.32 5.72 -0.52
CA MET A 180 4.35 5.14 -1.46
C MET A 180 3.04 4.73 -0.77
N LEU A 181 3.12 4.18 0.45
CA LEU A 181 1.95 3.83 1.25
C LEU A 181 1.21 5.07 1.77
N ALA A 182 1.94 6.07 2.26
CA ALA A 182 1.36 7.31 2.77
C ALA A 182 0.61 8.10 1.70
N GLN A 183 1.07 8.05 0.44
CA GLN A 183 0.38 8.64 -0.71
C GLN A 183 -0.81 7.80 -1.21
N GLY A 184 -1.03 6.60 -0.65
CA GLY A 184 -2.08 5.69 -1.09
C GLY A 184 -1.81 5.11 -2.48
N LEU A 185 -0.55 4.88 -2.87
CA LEU A 185 -0.17 4.37 -4.20
C LEU A 185 0.28 2.91 -4.17
N ALA A 186 0.13 2.23 -3.03
CA ALA A 186 0.34 0.80 -2.90
C ALA A 186 -0.50 0.22 -1.75
N ARG A 187 -0.73 -1.09 -1.79
CA ARG A 187 -1.19 -1.88 -0.65
C ARG A 187 -0.04 -2.61 0.01
N VAL A 188 -0.18 -2.94 1.28
CA VAL A 188 0.75 -3.84 1.97
C VAL A 188 0.54 -5.27 1.49
N TYR A 189 1.61 -5.88 1.00
CA TYR A 189 1.64 -7.26 0.51
C TYR A 189 2.88 -7.99 1.02
N SER A 190 2.70 -8.70 2.13
CA SER A 190 3.76 -9.35 2.90
C SER A 190 3.89 -10.84 2.60
N PHE A 191 5.06 -11.40 2.91
CA PHE A 191 5.39 -12.81 2.70
C PHE A 191 5.92 -13.44 4.00
N PRO A 192 5.73 -14.76 4.22
CA PRO A 192 6.16 -15.40 5.45
C PRO A 192 7.69 -15.44 5.66
N ASP A 193 8.48 -15.21 4.61
CA ASP A 193 9.95 -15.14 4.60
C ASP A 193 10.50 -13.70 4.51
N ASN A 194 9.63 -12.69 4.44
CA ASN A 194 10.01 -11.27 4.48
C ASN A 194 8.94 -10.46 5.21
N ARG A 195 9.12 -10.33 6.54
CA ARG A 195 8.13 -9.78 7.50
C ARG A 195 8.62 -8.54 8.25
N ALA A 196 9.78 -8.00 7.88
CA ALA A 196 10.27 -6.76 8.48
C ALA A 196 9.33 -5.60 8.13
N CYS A 197 9.26 -4.60 9.01
CA CYS A 197 8.51 -3.36 8.81
C CYS A 197 7.00 -3.46 8.64
N ILE A 198 6.39 -4.65 8.61
CA ILE A 198 4.98 -4.76 8.22
C ILE A 198 4.05 -3.96 9.15
N ALA A 199 4.36 -3.89 10.46
CA ALA A 199 3.62 -3.03 11.39
C ALA A 199 3.64 -1.55 10.95
N ASP A 200 4.82 -1.00 10.65
CA ASP A 200 4.99 0.38 10.18
C ASP A 200 4.31 0.61 8.82
N MET A 201 4.41 -0.37 7.91
CA MET A 201 3.73 -0.33 6.61
C MET A 201 2.21 -0.24 6.79
N LEU A 202 1.66 -1.02 7.72
CA LEU A 202 0.23 -1.04 7.99
C LEU A 202 -0.28 0.21 8.68
N ALA A 203 0.55 0.84 9.52
CA ALA A 203 0.23 2.15 10.08
C ALA A 203 0.09 3.19 8.95
N LYS A 204 1.08 3.29 8.05
CA LYS A 204 1.05 4.22 6.92
C LYS A 204 -0.09 3.92 5.93
N GLU A 205 -0.32 2.65 5.61
CA GLU A 205 -1.45 2.23 4.77
C GLU A 205 -2.80 2.61 5.38
N ARG A 206 -2.96 2.42 6.70
CA ARG A 206 -4.18 2.78 7.43
C ARG A 206 -4.46 4.27 7.34
N GLU A 207 -3.45 5.12 7.57
CA GLU A 207 -3.61 6.57 7.48
C GLU A 207 -4.06 7.01 6.08
N ALA A 208 -3.43 6.49 5.02
CA ALA A 208 -3.82 6.80 3.64
C ALA A 208 -5.23 6.29 3.31
N ARG A 209 -5.60 5.12 3.84
CA ARG A 209 -6.93 4.53 3.67
C ARG A 209 -8.01 5.33 4.36
N ASP A 210 -7.79 5.75 5.59
CA ASP A 210 -8.75 6.51 6.39
C ASP A 210 -8.96 7.92 5.79
N GLN A 211 -7.95 8.46 5.10
CA GLN A 211 -8.03 9.74 4.36
C GLN A 211 -8.55 9.58 2.92
N GLY A 212 -8.73 8.35 2.43
CA GLY A 212 -9.19 8.08 1.07
C GLY A 212 -8.18 8.49 -0.02
N PHE A 213 -6.88 8.45 0.27
CA PHE A 213 -5.84 8.85 -0.69
C PHE A 213 -5.58 7.80 -1.77
N GLY A 214 -5.23 8.28 -2.97
CA GLY A 214 -4.83 7.45 -4.10
C GLY A 214 -5.82 6.32 -4.38
N ILE A 215 -5.33 5.07 -4.33
CA ILE A 215 -6.11 3.86 -4.59
C ILE A 215 -7.34 3.75 -3.68
N TRP A 216 -7.29 4.28 -2.46
CA TRP A 216 -8.36 4.17 -1.47
C TRP A 216 -9.60 4.99 -1.82
N SER A 217 -9.49 5.93 -2.77
CA SER A 217 -10.64 6.67 -3.33
C SER A 217 -11.45 5.87 -4.37
N LEU A 218 -10.93 4.73 -4.83
CA LEU A 218 -11.50 4.00 -5.98
C LEU A 218 -12.19 2.69 -5.55
N ALA A 219 -13.38 2.45 -6.10
CA ALA A 219 -14.14 1.22 -5.86
C ALA A 219 -13.39 -0.07 -6.23
N TYR A 220 -12.43 0.02 -7.17
CA TYR A 220 -11.55 -1.07 -7.55
C TYR A 220 -10.74 -1.61 -6.36
N TYR A 221 -10.34 -0.75 -5.43
CA TYR A 221 -9.56 -1.08 -4.24
C TYR A 221 -10.36 -0.96 -2.94
N ALA A 222 -11.69 -0.94 -3.02
CA ALA A 222 -12.51 -0.93 -1.82
C ALA A 222 -12.29 -2.20 -0.98
N ILE A 223 -12.39 -2.06 0.33
CA ILE A 223 -12.47 -3.20 1.24
C ILE A 223 -13.78 -3.95 0.97
N ARG A 224 -13.71 -5.27 0.96
CA ARG A 224 -14.85 -6.15 0.70
C ARG A 224 -15.44 -6.63 2.02
N ALA A 225 -16.75 -6.81 2.06
CA ALA A 225 -17.38 -7.53 3.17
C ALA A 225 -17.23 -9.05 2.95
N ALA A 226 -17.06 -9.80 4.04
CA ALA A 226 -17.05 -11.27 4.01
C ALA A 226 -18.40 -11.87 3.61
N SER A 227 -19.48 -11.08 3.69
CA SER A 227 -20.84 -11.48 3.33
C SER A 227 -21.50 -10.40 2.46
N PRO A 228 -22.26 -10.77 1.40
CA PRO A 228 -22.51 -12.15 0.99
C PRO A 228 -21.35 -12.72 0.13
N PRO A 229 -21.01 -14.02 0.27
CA PRO A 229 -19.78 -14.62 -0.26
C PRO A 229 -19.71 -14.65 -1.79
N GLU A 230 -20.84 -14.67 -2.49
CA GLU A 230 -20.89 -14.63 -3.95
C GLU A 230 -20.22 -13.38 -4.54
N ALA A 231 -20.21 -12.26 -3.81
CA ALA A 231 -19.52 -11.05 -4.25
C ALA A 231 -18.00 -11.27 -4.32
N LEU A 232 -17.43 -12.06 -3.40
CA LEU A 232 -16.00 -12.37 -3.37
C LEU A 232 -15.61 -13.36 -4.47
N LEU A 233 -16.50 -14.29 -4.84
CA LEU A 233 -16.25 -15.22 -5.95
C LEU A 233 -16.10 -14.49 -7.29
N THR A 234 -16.72 -13.32 -7.46
CA THR A 234 -16.48 -12.48 -8.66
C THR A 234 -15.08 -11.86 -8.72
N LEU A 235 -14.32 -11.99 -7.62
CA LEU A 235 -12.98 -11.45 -7.42
C LEU A 235 -11.94 -12.57 -7.24
N GLU A 236 -12.23 -13.80 -7.67
CA GLU A 236 -11.25 -14.90 -7.73
C GLU A 236 -9.98 -14.45 -8.48
N ASP A 237 -8.82 -14.99 -8.07
CA ASP A 237 -7.51 -14.64 -8.62
C ASP A 237 -7.15 -13.15 -8.47
N SER A 238 -7.65 -12.49 -7.43
CA SER A 238 -7.29 -11.10 -7.12
C SER A 238 -6.94 -10.90 -5.66
N PHE A 239 -6.05 -9.94 -5.39
CA PHE A 239 -5.66 -9.57 -4.04
C PHE A 239 -6.67 -8.59 -3.43
N GLN A 240 -7.31 -9.02 -2.35
CA GLN A 240 -8.38 -8.26 -1.70
C GLN A 240 -8.09 -8.04 -0.22
N LEU A 241 -8.70 -6.98 0.31
CA LEU A 241 -8.89 -6.79 1.74
C LEU A 241 -10.34 -7.14 2.04
N VAL A 242 -10.57 -8.04 3.00
CA VAL A 242 -11.90 -8.52 3.38
C VAL A 242 -12.12 -8.26 4.86
N GLU A 243 -13.28 -7.74 5.21
CA GLU A 243 -13.71 -7.50 6.59
C GLU A 243 -14.88 -8.38 6.98
N GLY A 244 -14.86 -8.85 8.22
CA GLY A 244 -16.00 -9.55 8.79
C GLY A 244 -15.74 -10.02 10.21
N ARG A 245 -16.77 -10.63 10.79
CA ARG A 245 -16.70 -11.23 12.11
C ARG A 245 -16.41 -12.71 12.01
N VAL A 246 -15.38 -13.19 12.71
CA VAL A 246 -15.11 -14.62 12.83
C VAL A 246 -16.27 -15.29 13.59
N ARG A 247 -16.95 -16.25 12.98
CA ARG A 247 -18.09 -16.98 13.57
C ARG A 247 -17.68 -18.28 14.22
N GLU A 248 -16.75 -18.98 13.60
CA GLU A 248 -16.28 -20.28 14.08
C GLU A 248 -14.80 -20.42 13.77
N VAL A 249 -14.08 -21.12 14.65
CA VAL A 249 -12.73 -21.61 14.37
C VAL A 249 -12.75 -23.13 14.45
N ALA A 250 -12.55 -23.79 13.32
CA ALA A 250 -12.56 -25.24 13.21
C ALA A 250 -11.15 -25.79 12.95
N ARG A 251 -10.77 -26.85 13.67
CA ARG A 251 -9.51 -27.57 13.43
C ARG A 251 -9.81 -28.93 12.81
N VAL A 252 -9.35 -29.13 11.58
CA VAL A 252 -9.54 -30.39 10.87
C VAL A 252 -8.20 -30.89 10.37
N ARG A 253 -7.80 -32.08 10.84
CA ARG A 253 -6.48 -32.66 10.59
C ARG A 253 -5.37 -31.69 10.99
N ASN A 254 -4.60 -31.19 10.03
CA ASN A 254 -3.50 -30.25 10.22
C ASN A 254 -3.82 -28.87 9.62
N ARG A 255 -5.10 -28.46 9.60
CA ARG A 255 -5.54 -27.15 9.11
C ARG A 255 -6.44 -26.49 10.15
N VAL A 256 -6.43 -25.17 10.15
CA VAL A 256 -7.38 -24.35 10.90
C VAL A 256 -8.19 -23.54 9.90
N PHE A 257 -9.51 -23.54 10.09
CA PHE A 257 -10.47 -22.79 9.30
C PHE A 257 -11.11 -21.74 10.21
N LEU A 258 -11.18 -20.49 9.75
CA LEU A 258 -11.96 -19.44 10.40
C LEU A 258 -13.13 -19.12 9.48
N ASN A 259 -14.34 -19.45 9.91
CA ASN A 259 -15.55 -19.33 9.11
C ASN A 259 -16.27 -18.02 9.46
N PHE A 260 -16.94 -17.41 8.47
CA PHE A 260 -17.60 -16.11 8.61
C PHE A 260 -19.13 -16.20 8.44
N GLY A 261 -19.64 -17.33 7.95
CA GLY A 261 -21.06 -17.65 7.80
C GLY A 261 -21.51 -18.80 8.71
N GLU A 262 -22.78 -19.18 8.56
CA GLU A 262 -23.37 -20.33 9.29
C GLU A 262 -23.01 -21.68 8.66
N ASN A 263 -22.80 -21.69 7.34
CA ASN A 263 -22.45 -22.88 6.58
C ASN A 263 -21.07 -22.70 5.94
N TRP A 264 -20.08 -23.42 6.45
CA TRP A 264 -18.70 -23.37 5.95
C TRP A 264 -18.54 -23.80 4.48
N ARG A 265 -19.56 -24.42 3.86
CA ARG A 265 -19.48 -24.92 2.47
C ARG A 265 -19.71 -23.84 1.41
N ASP A 266 -20.26 -22.71 1.81
CA ASP A 266 -20.59 -21.62 0.91
C ASP A 266 -20.24 -20.24 1.48
N ASP A 267 -19.64 -20.17 2.67
CA ASP A 267 -19.21 -18.92 3.27
C ASP A 267 -17.81 -18.47 2.82
N PHE A 268 -17.41 -17.30 3.31
CA PHE A 268 -16.03 -16.87 3.26
C PHE A 268 -15.22 -17.54 4.38
N THR A 269 -14.09 -18.15 4.03
CA THR A 269 -13.26 -18.88 5.00
C THR A 269 -11.79 -18.45 4.95
N LEU A 270 -11.16 -18.31 6.12
CA LEU A 270 -9.70 -18.20 6.21
C LEU A 270 -9.08 -19.55 6.53
N VAL A 271 -8.03 -19.89 5.78
CA VAL A 271 -7.37 -21.19 5.92
C VAL A 271 -5.92 -21.01 6.37
N ILE A 272 -5.59 -21.59 7.53
CA ILE A 272 -4.21 -21.73 8.00
C ILE A 272 -3.77 -23.16 7.75
N SER A 273 -2.75 -23.30 6.91
CA SER A 273 -2.17 -24.60 6.59
C SER A 273 -1.29 -25.13 7.72
N GLY A 274 -1.08 -26.44 7.76
CA GLY A 274 -0.29 -27.10 8.81
C GLY A 274 1.12 -26.55 9.00
N PRO A 275 1.93 -26.38 7.93
CA PRO A 275 3.24 -25.75 8.01
C PRO A 275 3.21 -24.33 8.58
N ASP A 276 2.11 -23.60 8.38
CA ASP A 276 1.99 -22.20 8.78
C ASP A 276 1.46 -22.02 10.20
N ARG A 277 0.71 -23.01 10.73
CA ARG A 277 0.12 -22.98 12.07
C ARG A 277 1.10 -22.56 13.17
N ARG A 278 2.37 -22.96 13.06
CA ARG A 278 3.43 -22.64 14.03
C ARG A 278 3.78 -21.15 14.14
N ARG A 279 3.35 -20.33 13.17
CA ARG A 279 3.57 -18.87 13.15
C ARG A 279 2.47 -18.09 13.85
N PHE A 280 1.37 -18.75 14.19
CA PHE A 280 0.21 -18.15 14.81
C PHE A 280 0.10 -18.59 16.29
N PRO A 281 -0.62 -17.84 17.14
CA PRO A 281 -0.85 -18.26 18.52
C PRO A 281 -1.60 -19.59 18.59
N ALA A 282 -1.38 -20.33 19.68
CA ALA A 282 -2.00 -21.63 19.87
C ALA A 282 -3.52 -21.52 20.07
N ASP A 283 -3.99 -20.53 20.83
CA ASP A 283 -5.40 -20.28 21.14
C ASP A 283 -6.05 -19.36 20.10
N MET A 284 -6.47 -19.95 18.99
CA MET A 284 -7.22 -19.23 17.93
C MET A 284 -8.73 -19.27 18.20
N GLU A 285 -9.20 -20.16 19.07
CA GLU A 285 -10.58 -20.27 19.49
C GLU A 285 -11.06 -18.96 20.14
N SER A 286 -10.16 -18.25 20.82
CA SER A 286 -10.37 -16.87 21.32
C SER A 286 -10.69 -15.83 20.23
N TRP A 287 -10.53 -16.15 18.95
CA TRP A 287 -10.80 -15.22 17.85
C TRP A 287 -12.28 -15.18 17.45
N VAL A 288 -13.08 -16.16 17.88
CA VAL A 288 -14.52 -16.18 17.64
C VAL A 288 -15.17 -14.92 18.21
N GLY A 289 -16.02 -14.27 17.40
CA GLY A 289 -16.74 -13.06 17.75
C GLY A 289 -15.96 -11.77 17.51
N ARG A 290 -14.67 -11.83 17.16
CA ARG A 290 -13.87 -10.65 16.83
C ARG A 290 -14.08 -10.21 15.38
N ASP A 291 -14.08 -8.90 15.19
CA ASP A 291 -14.10 -8.29 13.85
C ASP A 291 -12.66 -8.16 13.34
N VAL A 292 -12.43 -8.60 12.11
CA VAL A 292 -11.09 -8.64 11.50
C VAL A 292 -11.12 -8.03 10.12
N ARG A 293 -9.97 -7.49 9.71
CA ARG A 293 -9.62 -7.21 8.32
C ARG A 293 -8.49 -8.13 7.92
N VAL A 294 -8.69 -8.90 6.87
CA VAL A 294 -7.70 -9.81 6.32
C VAL A 294 -7.26 -9.34 4.94
N ARG A 295 -6.03 -9.65 4.54
CA ARG A 295 -5.55 -9.46 3.18
C ARG A 295 -4.93 -10.70 2.56
N GLY A 296 -5.20 -10.92 1.29
CA GLY A 296 -4.72 -12.06 0.55
C GLY A 296 -5.39 -12.21 -0.81
N TRP A 297 -4.96 -13.24 -1.54
CA TRP A 297 -5.59 -13.62 -2.80
C TRP A 297 -6.85 -14.42 -2.51
N ILE A 298 -7.94 -14.08 -3.22
CA ILE A 298 -9.18 -14.87 -3.19
C ILE A 298 -8.97 -16.11 -4.05
N ASP A 299 -9.18 -17.27 -3.46
CA ASP A 299 -9.29 -18.57 -4.11
C ASP A 299 -10.74 -19.09 -3.97
N ALA A 300 -11.15 -20.05 -4.79
CA ALA A 300 -12.49 -20.64 -4.78
C ALA A 300 -12.44 -22.14 -4.46
N TYR A 301 -12.60 -22.48 -3.18
CA TYR A 301 -12.59 -23.88 -2.72
C TYR A 301 -13.68 -24.13 -1.66
N ASN A 302 -14.85 -24.62 -2.09
CA ASN A 302 -16.06 -24.74 -1.25
C ASN A 302 -16.47 -23.38 -0.63
N GLY A 303 -16.46 -22.32 -1.46
CA GLY A 303 -16.62 -20.94 -1.03
C GLY A 303 -15.37 -20.10 -1.34
N PRO A 304 -15.46 -18.76 -1.28
CA PRO A 304 -14.29 -17.90 -1.36
C PRO A 304 -13.40 -18.11 -0.14
N GLU A 305 -12.09 -18.31 -0.36
CA GLU A 305 -11.12 -18.43 0.74
C GLU A 305 -9.94 -17.46 0.60
N ILE A 306 -9.35 -17.08 1.74
CA ILE A 306 -8.00 -16.51 1.79
C ILE A 306 -7.12 -17.43 2.63
N ARG A 307 -5.96 -17.79 2.07
CA ARG A 307 -4.94 -18.51 2.82
C ARG A 307 -4.12 -17.57 3.69
N LEU A 308 -4.03 -17.91 4.96
CA LEU A 308 -3.19 -17.25 5.94
C LEU A 308 -1.89 -18.03 6.12
N THR A 309 -0.77 -17.40 5.77
CA THR A 309 0.57 -17.98 5.84
C THR A 309 1.40 -17.39 6.99
N HIS A 310 1.03 -16.20 7.45
CA HIS A 310 1.66 -15.48 8.57
C HIS A 310 0.65 -14.50 9.22
N PRO A 311 0.85 -14.13 10.50
CA PRO A 311 -0.09 -13.29 11.25
C PRO A 311 -0.38 -11.92 10.64
N GLU A 312 0.61 -11.29 10.00
CA GLU A 312 0.49 -9.91 9.52
C GLU A 312 -0.51 -9.72 8.38
N GLN A 313 -1.05 -10.81 7.81
CA GLN A 313 -2.18 -10.76 6.89
C GLN A 313 -3.50 -10.38 7.58
N LEU A 314 -3.57 -10.40 8.92
CA LEU A 314 -4.77 -10.15 9.71
C LEU A 314 -4.57 -8.94 10.63
N GLU A 315 -5.51 -8.00 10.55
CA GLU A 315 -5.67 -6.86 11.46
C GLU A 315 -6.94 -7.07 12.30
N TRP A 316 -6.86 -6.76 13.60
CA TRP A 316 -8.04 -6.71 14.46
C TRP A 316 -8.73 -5.36 14.31
N LEU A 317 -10.05 -5.37 14.12
CA LEU A 317 -10.84 -4.14 14.07
C LEU A 317 -11.31 -3.79 15.48
N GLY A 318 -11.16 -2.52 15.86
CA GLY A 318 -11.55 -2.01 17.18
C GLY A 318 -10.43 -2.01 18.23
N ASP A 319 -9.32 -2.73 18.00
CA ASP A 319 -8.12 -2.66 18.84
C ASP A 319 -7.06 -1.80 18.15
N THR A 320 -6.71 -0.65 18.74
CA THR A 320 -5.73 0.31 18.16
C THR A 320 -4.28 -0.17 18.24
N SER A 321 -4.05 -1.35 18.84
CA SER A 321 -2.75 -1.98 19.03
C SER A 321 -2.69 -3.30 18.25
N SER A 322 -2.40 -3.23 16.96
CA SER A 322 -2.15 -4.41 16.12
C SER A 322 -0.68 -4.83 16.22
N PHE A 323 -0.46 -6.05 16.74
CA PHE A 323 0.73 -6.92 16.78
C PHE A 323 2.13 -6.30 16.84
#